data_AF-A0A946BBA9-F1
#
_entry.id   AF-A0A946BBA9-F1
#
_cell.length_a   1.000
_cell.length_b   1.000
_cell.length_c   1.000
_cell.angle_alpha   90.00
_cell.angle_beta   90.00
_cell.angle_gamma   90.00
#
_symmetry.space_group_name_H-M   'P 1'
#
loop_
_entity.id
_entity.type
_entity.pdbx_description
1 polymer ?
#
loop_
_entity_poly.entity_id
_entity_poly.type
_entity_poly.pdbx_seq_one_letter_code
_entity_poly.pdbx_strand_id
1 'polypeptide(L)'
;MEKRPCKNCRRLIEISPQRPNQLFCNRKICQRVRKNNWQKKKIVSDEAYRQNQDDAQKRWLDKNPDYYKNYRENHPEYTEKNRQKQQERNRNKRVMCHQKSIFSEIAKMDVSRTKNPIMSGMYELSSAQDPSIAKMDVLIVDLSSISVSYAKKNVKIE
;
A
#
# COMPACT_ATOMS: atom_id res chain seq x y z
N MET A 1 31.66 28.21 19.67
CA MET A 1 30.28 27.76 19.40
C MET A 1 30.34 26.42 18.69
N GLU A 2 29.63 25.42 19.17
CA GLU A 2 29.61 24.09 18.55
C GLU A 2 28.88 24.15 17.20
N LYS A 3 29.43 23.52 16.17
CA LYS A 3 28.82 23.43 14.84
C LYS A 3 28.44 21.99 14.56
N ARG A 4 27.20 21.77 14.09
CA ARG A 4 26.70 20.43 13.72
C ARG A 4 26.03 20.48 12.34
N PRO A 5 25.97 19.38 11.58
CA PRO A 5 25.26 19.35 10.31
C PRO A 5 23.74 19.25 10.52
N CYS A 6 22.97 20.03 9.75
CA CYS A 6 21.51 19.91 9.70
C CYS A 6 21.08 18.51 9.24
N LYS A 7 20.14 17.87 9.95
CA LYS A 7 19.64 16.53 9.59
C LYS A 7 18.96 16.44 8.23
N ASN A 8 18.48 17.56 7.68
CA ASN A 8 17.82 17.58 6.36
C ASN A 8 18.79 17.98 5.23
N CYS A 9 19.37 19.19 5.30
CA CYS A 9 20.17 19.74 4.19
C CYS A 9 21.68 19.63 4.39
N ARG A 10 22.15 19.00 5.48
CA ARG A 10 23.56 18.78 5.85
C ARG A 10 24.45 20.02 6.00
N ARG A 11 23.93 21.23 5.74
CA ARG A 11 24.66 22.48 6.03
C ARG A 11 25.00 22.59 7.51
N LEU A 12 26.19 23.09 7.79
CA LEU A 12 26.64 23.38 9.15
C LEU A 12 25.73 24.44 9.78
N ILE A 13 25.28 24.17 10.99
CA ILE A 13 24.50 25.08 11.83
C ILE A 13 25.29 25.39 13.09
N GLU A 14 25.20 26.64 13.54
CA GLU A 14 25.75 27.07 14.82
C GLU A 14 24.74 26.75 15.91
N ILE A 15 25.16 25.96 16.89
CA ILE A 15 24.32 25.56 18.01
C ILE A 15 24.39 26.66 19.07
N SER A 16 23.25 27.30 19.32
CA SER A 16 23.12 28.27 20.41
C SER A 16 23.10 27.54 21.76
N PRO A 17 23.75 28.08 22.82
CA PRO A 17 23.65 27.54 24.17
C PRO A 17 22.20 27.42 24.68
N GLN A 18 21.28 28.26 24.19
CA GLN A 18 19.86 28.19 24.53
C GLN A 18 19.13 27.01 23.86
N ARG A 19 19.70 26.43 22.81
CA ARG A 19 19.11 25.36 22.00
C ARG A 19 20.16 24.29 21.66
N PRO A 20 20.77 23.64 22.68
CA PRO A 20 21.85 22.68 22.48
C PRO A 20 21.43 21.47 21.64
N ASN A 21 20.12 21.18 21.60
CA ASN A 21 19.52 20.07 20.88
C ASN A 21 19.00 20.47 19.48
N GLN A 22 19.47 21.57 18.90
CA GLN A 22 19.05 21.97 17.55
C GLN A 22 19.58 21.00 16.50
N LEU A 23 18.66 20.33 15.79
CA LEU A 23 18.98 19.32 14.76
C LEU A 23 18.78 19.80 13.31
N PHE A 24 18.04 20.90 13.13
CA PHE A 24 17.66 21.43 11.82
C PHE A 24 18.01 22.90 11.73
N CYS A 25 18.40 23.37 10.54
CA CYS A 25 18.62 24.79 10.30
C CYS A 25 17.30 25.57 10.21
N ASN A 26 17.36 26.90 10.27
CA ASN A 26 16.19 27.78 10.27
C ASN A 26 15.46 27.89 8.92
N ARG A 27 15.95 27.21 7.88
CA ARG A 27 15.32 27.24 6.56
C ARG A 27 13.94 26.59 6.60
N LYS A 28 12.97 27.23 5.94
CA LYS A 28 11.56 26.78 5.88
C LYS A 28 11.43 25.30 5.47
N ILE A 29 12.20 24.85 4.49
CA ILE A 29 12.20 23.45 4.02
C ILE A 29 12.64 22.49 5.14
N CYS A 30 13.71 22.82 5.86
CA CYS A 30 14.23 21.95 6.93
C CYS A 30 13.32 21.95 8.17
N GLN A 31 12.72 23.10 8.47
CA GLN A 31 11.72 23.20 9.54
C GLN A 31 10.42 22.45 9.20
N ARG A 32 9.99 22.45 7.93
CA ARG A 32 8.87 21.63 7.46
C ARG A 32 9.15 20.14 7.66
N VAL A 33 10.35 19.67 7.29
CA VAL A 33 10.76 18.27 7.53
C VAL A 33 10.77 17.94 9.03
N ARG A 34 11.30 18.84 9.88
CA ARG A 34 11.27 18.67 11.34
C ARG A 34 9.85 18.49 11.86
N LYS A 35 8.93 19.39 11.49
CA LYS A 35 7.52 19.34 11.91
C LYS A 35 6.83 18.07 11.42
N ASN A 36 7.04 17.70 10.16
CA ASN A 36 6.48 16.48 9.59
C ASN A 36 6.97 15.23 10.33
N ASN A 37 8.27 15.15 10.64
CA ASN A 37 8.83 14.01 11.38
C ASN A 37 8.27 13.93 12.80
N TRP A 38 8.12 15.08 13.47
CA TRP A 38 7.48 15.13 14.78
C TRP A 38 6.02 14.67 14.71
N GLN A 39 5.24 15.18 13.76
CA GLN A 39 3.83 14.82 13.60
C GLN A 39 3.66 13.33 13.32
N LYS A 40 4.46 12.76 12.41
CA LYS A 40 4.46 11.30 12.14
C LYS A 40 4.73 10.49 13.39
N LYS A 41 5.75 10.87 14.17
CA LYS A 41 6.06 10.18 15.43
C LYS A 41 4.90 10.30 16.42
N LYS A 42 4.31 11.49 16.52
CA LYS A 42 3.19 11.74 17.43
C LYS A 42 1.95 10.94 17.09
N ILE A 43 1.55 10.87 15.82
CA ILE A 43 0.41 10.06 15.38
C ILE A 43 0.59 8.57 15.74
N VAL A 44 1.83 8.06 15.68
CA VAL A 44 2.14 6.66 16.00
C VAL A 44 2.20 6.43 17.51
N SER A 45 2.80 7.35 18.27
CA SER A 45 3.04 7.16 19.70
C SER A 45 1.84 7.50 20.60
N ASP A 46 0.91 8.32 20.12
CA ASP A 46 -0.08 9.01 20.95
C ASP A 46 -1.48 8.80 20.36
N GLU A 47 -2.22 7.86 20.95
CA GLU A 47 -3.57 7.49 20.52
C GLU A 47 -4.55 8.66 20.63
N ALA A 48 -4.52 9.37 21.77
CA ALA A 48 -5.41 10.48 22.04
C ALA A 48 -5.18 11.62 21.04
N TYR A 49 -3.92 11.88 20.68
CA TYR A 49 -3.58 12.84 19.63
C TYR A 49 -4.18 12.43 18.27
N ARG A 50 -4.12 11.15 17.91
CA ARG A 50 -4.68 10.64 16.64
C ARG A 50 -6.21 10.79 16.61
N GLN A 51 -6.90 10.37 17.66
CA GLN A 51 -8.36 10.50 17.76
C GLN A 51 -8.82 11.95 17.69
N ASN A 52 -8.13 12.86 18.38
CA ASN A 52 -8.46 14.28 18.32
C ASN A 52 -8.27 14.88 16.91
N GLN A 53 -7.23 14.45 16.18
CA GLN A 53 -7.04 14.86 14.78
C GLN A 53 -8.20 14.37 13.90
N ASP A 54 -8.62 13.12 14.06
CA ASP A 54 -9.71 12.53 13.28
C ASP A 54 -11.05 13.23 13.59
N ASP A 55 -11.33 13.52 14.86
CA ASP A 55 -12.54 14.24 15.27
C ASP A 55 -12.56 15.68 14.79
N ALA A 56 -11.42 16.38 14.85
CA ALA A 56 -11.29 17.72 14.30
C ALA A 56 -11.53 17.72 12.78
N GLN A 57 -11.02 16.71 12.07
CA GLN A 57 -11.25 16.55 10.65
C GLN A 57 -12.73 16.27 10.35
N LYS A 58 -13.39 15.37 11.08
CA LYS A 58 -14.82 15.09 10.92
C LYS A 58 -15.66 16.35 11.12
N ARG A 59 -15.48 17.06 12.25
CA ARG A 59 -16.20 18.33 12.51
C ARG A 59 -15.98 19.36 11.42
N TRP A 60 -14.78 19.42 10.85
CA TRP A 60 -14.50 20.33 9.76
C TRP A 60 -15.22 19.93 8.46
N LEU A 61 -15.29 18.63 8.15
CA LEU A 61 -16.04 18.12 6.99
C LEU A 61 -17.54 18.34 7.14
N ASP A 62 -18.09 18.05 8.32
CA ASP A 62 -19.51 18.27 8.63
C ASP A 62 -19.90 19.74 8.46
N LYS A 63 -18.99 20.64 8.85
CA LYS A 63 -19.17 22.09 8.67
C LYS A 63 -18.98 22.55 7.22
N ASN A 64 -18.22 21.81 6.41
CA ASN A 64 -17.83 22.22 5.05
C ASN A 64 -18.03 21.09 4.02
N PRO A 65 -19.27 20.60 3.83
CA PRO A 65 -19.53 19.41 3.02
C PRO A 65 -19.11 19.57 1.55
N ASP A 66 -19.33 20.77 0.98
CA ASP A 66 -19.05 21.04 -0.43
C ASP A 66 -17.61 21.50 -0.71
N TYR A 67 -16.79 21.68 0.34
CA TYR A 67 -15.47 22.30 0.18
C TYR A 67 -14.61 21.60 -0.86
N TYR A 68 -14.50 20.27 -0.82
CA TYR A 68 -13.64 19.56 -1.77
C TYR A 68 -14.17 19.56 -3.19
N LYS A 69 -15.50 19.66 -3.38
CA LYS A 69 -16.10 19.82 -4.70
C LYS A 69 -15.70 21.19 -5.25
N ASN A 70 -16.01 22.26 -4.51
CA ASN A 70 -15.72 23.64 -4.89
C ASN A 70 -14.21 23.87 -5.09
N TYR A 71 -13.37 23.30 -4.22
CA TYR A 71 -11.92 23.39 -4.34
C TYR A 71 -11.41 22.78 -5.65
N ARG A 72 -11.94 21.62 -6.05
CA ARG A 72 -11.54 20.96 -7.31
C ARG A 72 -12.02 21.71 -8.54
N GLU A 73 -13.25 22.22 -8.51
CA GLU A 73 -13.81 23.06 -9.58
C GLU A 73 -12.99 24.35 -9.77
N ASN A 74 -12.61 24.99 -8.67
CA ASN A 74 -11.82 26.23 -8.70
C ASN A 74 -10.32 26.02 -8.96
N HIS A 75 -9.81 24.79 -8.86
CA HIS A 75 -8.39 24.46 -9.09
C HIS A 75 -8.24 23.28 -10.07
N PRO A 76 -8.67 23.44 -11.34
CA PRO A 76 -8.65 22.37 -12.32
C PRO A 76 -7.23 21.92 -12.66
N GLU A 77 -6.27 22.85 -12.76
CA GLU A 77 -4.86 22.54 -13.05
C GLU A 77 -4.23 21.66 -11.96
N TYR A 78 -4.47 21.99 -10.68
CA TYR A 78 -3.99 21.19 -9.55
C TYR A 78 -4.62 19.78 -9.57
N THR A 79 -5.93 19.72 -9.83
CA THR A 79 -6.69 18.46 -9.88
C THR A 79 -6.16 17.54 -10.99
N GLU A 80 -5.90 18.09 -12.17
CA GLU A 80 -5.40 17.33 -13.31
C GLU A 80 -3.98 16.81 -13.07
N LYS A 81 -3.07 17.65 -12.58
CA LYS A 81 -1.71 17.22 -12.19
C LYS A 81 -1.75 16.10 -11.14
N ASN A 82 -2.66 16.19 -10.17
CA ASN A 82 -2.81 15.14 -9.17
C ASN A 82 -3.37 13.83 -9.78
N ARG A 83 -4.30 13.92 -10.73
CA ARG A 83 -4.86 12.77 -11.46
C ARG A 83 -3.78 12.05 -12.26
N GLN A 84 -2.96 12.78 -13.00
CA GLN A 84 -1.83 12.22 -13.77
C GLN A 84 -0.83 11.48 -12.86
N LYS A 85 -0.42 12.11 -11.75
CA LYS A 85 0.45 11.47 -10.75
C LYS A 85 -0.18 10.23 -10.12
N GLN A 86 -1.50 10.20 -9.93
CA GLN A 86 -2.19 9.02 -9.44
C GLN A 86 -2.17 7.88 -10.47
N GLN A 87 -2.36 8.18 -11.76
CA GLN A 87 -2.26 7.19 -12.83
C GLN A 87 -0.84 6.62 -12.92
N GLU A 88 0.18 7.46 -12.81
CA GLU A 88 1.58 7.03 -12.77
C GLU A 88 1.85 6.10 -11.59
N ARG A 89 1.42 6.47 -10.37
CA ARG A 89 1.53 5.60 -9.19
C ARG A 89 0.83 4.26 -9.39
N ASN A 90 -0.36 4.26 -9.98
CA ASN A 90 -1.12 3.04 -10.26
C ASN A 90 -0.41 2.16 -11.29
N ARG A 91 0.16 2.75 -12.35
CA ARG A 91 0.97 2.05 -13.35
C ARG A 91 2.20 1.41 -12.71
N ASN A 92 2.94 2.17 -11.91
CA ASN A 92 4.14 1.68 -11.22
C ASN A 92 3.79 0.54 -10.25
N LYS A 93 2.67 0.64 -9.53
CA LYS A 93 2.17 -0.46 -8.70
C LYS A 93 1.84 -1.72 -9.51
N ARG A 94 1.24 -1.59 -10.70
CA ARG A 94 0.94 -2.73 -11.59
C ARG A 94 2.21 -3.40 -12.12
N VAL A 95 3.21 -2.61 -12.49
CA VAL A 95 4.53 -3.14 -12.90
C VAL A 95 5.19 -3.89 -11.74
N MET A 96 5.18 -3.32 -10.54
CA MET A 96 5.73 -3.95 -9.34
C MET A 96 4.93 -5.18 -8.89
N CYS A 97 3.61 -5.21 -9.12
CA CYS A 97 2.79 -6.38 -8.81
C CYS A 97 2.94 -7.51 -9.84
N HIS A 98 3.32 -7.22 -11.09
CA HIS A 98 3.64 -8.27 -12.09
C HIS A 98 4.88 -9.09 -11.70
N GLN A 99 5.80 -8.50 -10.92
CA GLN A 99 6.93 -9.22 -10.29
C GLN A 99 6.60 -9.87 -8.94
N LYS A 100 5.46 -9.50 -8.32
CA LYS A 100 5.03 -9.95 -6.98
C LYS A 100 3.73 -10.77 -7.01
N SER A 101 3.24 -11.12 -8.21
CA SER A 101 1.90 -11.66 -8.47
C SER A 101 1.71 -13.12 -8.11
N ILE A 102 2.69 -13.80 -7.51
CA ILE A 102 2.40 -15.12 -6.94
C ILE A 102 1.66 -14.98 -5.59
N PHE A 103 1.84 -13.90 -4.81
CA PHE A 103 1.34 -13.87 -3.42
C PHE A 103 0.61 -12.62 -2.95
N SER A 104 0.42 -11.59 -3.77
CA SER A 104 -0.41 -10.45 -3.35
C SER A 104 -1.17 -9.85 -4.52
N GLU A 105 -2.09 -10.64 -5.06
CA GLU A 105 -3.25 -10.09 -5.74
C GLU A 105 -4.05 -9.31 -4.69
N ILE A 106 -4.30 -8.03 -4.97
CA ILE A 106 -5.16 -7.19 -4.14
C ILE A 106 -6.54 -7.85 -4.22
N ALA A 107 -6.88 -8.64 -3.19
CA ALA A 107 -8.19 -9.24 -3.07
C ALA A 107 -9.22 -8.10 -3.10
N LYS A 108 -9.96 -7.99 -4.21
CA LYS A 108 -11.32 -7.46 -4.14
C LYS A 108 -12.06 -8.48 -3.31
N MET A 109 -12.50 -8.09 -2.12
CA MET A 109 -13.14 -8.98 -1.15
C MET A 109 -14.41 -9.67 -1.67
N ASP A 110 -14.95 -9.24 -2.81
CA ASP A 110 -16.28 -9.64 -3.26
C ASP A 110 -16.30 -10.70 -4.36
N VAL A 111 -15.15 -11.29 -4.73
CA VAL A 111 -15.13 -12.43 -5.67
C VAL A 111 -14.90 -13.70 -4.86
N SER A 112 -15.99 -14.41 -4.59
CA SER A 112 -15.95 -15.74 -4.01
C SER A 112 -14.96 -16.59 -4.80
N ARG A 113 -13.94 -17.14 -4.13
CA ARG A 113 -12.94 -18.02 -4.73
C ARG A 113 -13.67 -19.11 -5.48
N THR A 114 -13.72 -19.03 -6.81
CA THR A 114 -14.05 -20.19 -7.61
C THR A 114 -12.96 -21.21 -7.26
N LYS A 115 -13.37 -22.30 -6.61
CA LYS A 115 -12.52 -23.48 -6.46
C LYS A 115 -12.18 -23.88 -7.89
N ASN A 116 -11.04 -23.45 -8.43
CA ASN A 116 -10.64 -23.89 -9.75
C ASN A 116 -10.35 -25.38 -9.61
N PRO A 117 -11.19 -26.28 -10.15
CA PRO A 117 -10.85 -27.69 -10.14
C PRO A 117 -9.55 -27.81 -10.94
N ILE A 118 -8.60 -28.60 -10.43
CA ILE A 118 -7.38 -28.94 -11.19
C ILE A 118 -7.86 -29.46 -12.54
N MET A 119 -7.54 -28.75 -13.61
CA MET A 119 -7.99 -29.11 -14.95
C MET A 119 -7.33 -30.43 -15.33
N SER A 120 -8.08 -31.35 -15.92
CA SER A 120 -7.47 -32.60 -16.38
C SER A 120 -6.45 -32.32 -17.48
N GLY A 121 -5.25 -32.90 -17.39
CA GLY A 121 -4.20 -32.70 -18.39
C GLY A 121 -2.83 -33.17 -17.92
N MET A 122 -1.84 -33.04 -18.81
CA MET A 122 -0.45 -33.40 -18.53
C MET A 122 0.25 -32.29 -17.76
N TYR A 123 0.84 -32.64 -16.62
CA TYR A 123 1.57 -31.74 -15.74
C TYR A 123 3.02 -32.19 -15.60
N GLU A 124 3.87 -31.19 -15.46
CA GLU A 124 5.27 -31.35 -15.15
C GLU A 124 5.46 -31.21 -13.64
N LEU A 125 5.83 -32.30 -12.96
CA LEU A 125 6.14 -32.31 -11.53
C LEU A 125 7.63 -32.10 -11.31
N SER A 126 7.96 -31.10 -10.51
CA SER A 126 9.31 -30.85 -10.00
C SER A 126 9.28 -30.67 -8.49
N SER A 127 10.35 -31.12 -7.81
CA SER A 127 10.47 -30.97 -6.35
C SER A 127 10.57 -29.49 -5.97
N ALA A 128 9.70 -29.01 -5.10
CA ALA A 128 9.66 -27.61 -4.69
C ALA A 128 10.83 -27.18 -3.78
N GLN A 129 11.66 -28.12 -3.32
CA GLN A 129 12.70 -27.89 -2.31
C GLN A 129 14.13 -27.81 -2.89
N ASP A 130 14.34 -28.21 -4.14
CA ASP A 130 15.65 -28.12 -4.81
C ASP A 130 15.56 -27.27 -6.08
N PRO A 131 16.07 -26.02 -6.08
CA PRO A 131 16.34 -25.29 -7.30
C PRO A 131 17.66 -25.81 -7.89
N SER A 132 17.71 -27.10 -8.24
CA SER A 132 18.87 -27.72 -8.85
C SER A 132 19.04 -27.20 -10.27
N ILE A 133 20.21 -26.61 -10.54
CA ILE A 133 20.60 -25.90 -11.77
C ILE A 133 20.75 -26.85 -12.99
N ALA A 134 20.41 -28.14 -12.86
CA ALA A 134 20.33 -29.08 -13.98
C ALA A 134 18.95 -29.76 -14.04
N LYS A 135 18.23 -29.52 -15.15
CA LYS A 135 16.95 -30.15 -15.54
C LYS A 135 17.12 -31.64 -15.82
N MET A 136 17.23 -32.49 -14.80
CA MET A 136 17.40 -33.93 -15.03
C MET A 136 16.20 -34.77 -14.63
N ASP A 137 15.47 -34.42 -13.57
CA ASP A 137 14.43 -35.31 -13.03
C ASP A 137 13.02 -34.69 -13.11
N VAL A 138 12.59 -34.40 -14.34
CA VAL A 138 11.24 -33.92 -14.61
C VAL A 138 10.31 -35.12 -14.82
N LEU A 139 9.31 -35.28 -13.96
CA LEU A 139 8.27 -36.30 -14.12
C LEU A 139 7.04 -35.70 -14.79
N ILE A 140 6.65 -36.26 -15.93
CA ILE A 140 5.41 -35.91 -16.62
C ILE A 140 4.31 -36.84 -16.12
N VAL A 141 3.26 -36.26 -15.52
CA VAL A 141 2.09 -37.00 -15.04
C VAL A 141 0.83 -36.51 -15.72
N ASP A 142 -0.08 -37.41 -16.05
CA ASP A 142 -1.41 -37.05 -16.50
C ASP A 142 -2.36 -37.06 -15.30
N LEU A 143 -2.90 -35.89 -14.95
CA LEU A 143 -3.88 -35.77 -13.88
C LEU A 143 -5.26 -35.71 -14.50
N SER A 144 -6.09 -36.71 -14.22
CA SER A 144 -7.50 -36.73 -14.64
C SER A 144 -8.40 -36.43 -13.45
N SER A 145 -9.10 -35.30 -13.50
CA SER A 145 -10.16 -34.97 -12.55
C SER A 145 -11.43 -35.74 -12.88
N ILE A 146 -11.95 -36.51 -11.92
CA ILE A 146 -13.23 -37.21 -12.03
C ILE A 146 -14.23 -36.47 -11.16
N SER A 147 -15.16 -35.74 -11.77
CA SER A 147 -16.28 -35.12 -11.05
C SER A 147 -17.40 -36.14 -10.87
N VAL A 148 -17.47 -36.77 -9.70
CA VAL A 148 -18.61 -37.62 -9.36
C VAL A 148 -19.81 -36.72 -9.03
N SER A 149 -20.77 -36.61 -9.96
CA SER A 149 -22.04 -35.92 -9.70
C SER A 149 -23.05 -36.90 -9.10
N TYR A 150 -23.37 -36.75 -7.82
CA TYR A 150 -24.50 -37.44 -7.20
C TYR A 150 -25.82 -36.80 -7.66
N ALA A 151 -26.60 -37.50 -8.47
CA ALA A 151 -27.95 -37.06 -8.86
C ALA A 151 -28.92 -37.16 -7.66
N LYS A 152 -29.36 -36.01 -7.14
CA LYS A 152 -30.44 -35.96 -6.14
C LYS A 152 -31.78 -36.31 -6.81
N LYS A 153 -32.37 -37.46 -6.45
CA LYS A 153 -33.76 -37.78 -6.78
C LYS A 153 -34.68 -36.83 -6.01
N ASN A 154 -35.50 -36.05 -6.73
CA ASN A 154 -36.57 -35.25 -6.14
C ASN A 154 -37.72 -36.16 -5.70
N VAL A 155 -37.94 -36.30 -4.40
CA VAL A 155 -39.17 -36.89 -3.85
C VAL A 155 -40.15 -35.74 -3.59
N LYS A 156 -41.27 -35.73 -4.32
CA LYS A 156 -42.45 -34.90 -3.98
C LYS A 156 -43.11 -35.51 -2.74
N ILE A 157 -43.40 -34.68 -1.75
CA ILE A 157 -44.26 -35.03 -0.62
C ILE A 157 -45.54 -34.21 -0.80
N GLU A 158 -46.67 -34.91 -0.93
CA GLU A 158 -48.03 -34.38 -0.74
C GLU A 158 -48.35 -34.24 0.74
#